data_AF-W8KLJ2-F1
#
_entry.id   AF-W8KLJ2-F1
#
_cell.length_a   1.000
_cell.length_b   1.000
_cell.length_c   1.000
_cell.angle_alpha   90.00
_cell.angle_beta   90.00
_cell.angle_gamma   90.00
#
_symmetry.space_group_name_H-M   'P 1'
#
loop_
_entity.id
_entity.type
_entity.pdbx_description
1 polymer ?
#
loop_
_entity_poly.entity_id
_entity_poly.type
_entity_poly.pdbx_seq_one_letter_code
_entity_poly.pdbx_strand_id
1 'polypeptide(L)'
;MSRILPLSPKLAHQRWQRFTDYRHAEKLTTVPVVAPESAQAAADMPLVFVKQGEQFVLSALLGLARETNHCLNEQHGWEAGYVPAWLRTPPFRIIVPPGGKPSQRALGIDQQSPWLDAAGDQGFEETLLDDQQQLTPAVKEVFEFLTKLEKHVVKTQQAVDALASHKLLTPWKLDPVAGTAVPHLYRIDENAFHALPDDVFNTLRRKGAVAIAYTQMISTHQLPALKQRAQKTTVPKNIDLDALFGEGGDGLSFDFDRS
;
A
#
# COMPACT_ATOMS: atom_id res chain seq x y z
N MET A 1 -7.39 13.41 4.61
CA MET A 1 -7.44 13.28 3.14
C MET A 1 -6.36 14.17 2.56
N SER A 2 -5.38 13.59 1.87
CA SER A 2 -4.29 14.32 1.20
C SER A 2 -4.81 15.40 0.24
N ARG A 3 -4.15 16.56 0.22
CA ARG A 3 -4.46 17.67 -0.70
C ARG A 3 -3.42 17.71 -1.79
N ILE A 4 -3.72 17.12 -2.95
CA ILE A 4 -2.77 17.04 -4.07
C ILE A 4 -3.04 18.18 -5.05
N LEU A 5 -2.01 19.00 -5.32
CA LEU A 5 -2.07 20.08 -6.31
C LEU A 5 -1.16 19.79 -7.51
N PRO A 6 -1.55 20.17 -8.74
CA PRO A 6 -0.65 20.06 -9.88
C PRO A 6 0.58 20.96 -9.67
N LEU A 7 1.77 20.42 -9.95
CA LEU A 7 3.00 21.20 -9.98
C LEU A 7 2.86 22.33 -11.01
N SER A 8 3.10 23.54 -10.54
CA SER A 8 3.05 24.77 -11.32
C SER A 8 4.12 25.74 -10.83
N PRO A 9 4.47 26.78 -11.61
CA PRO A 9 5.45 27.79 -11.17
C PRO A 9 5.12 28.45 -9.83
N LYS A 10 3.82 28.49 -9.44
CA LYS A 10 3.39 29.02 -8.13
C LYS A 10 3.95 28.22 -6.95
N LEU A 11 4.26 26.94 -7.14
CA LEU A 11 4.82 26.07 -6.10
C LEU A 11 6.35 26.02 -6.12
N ALA A 12 7.02 26.73 -7.03
CA ALA A 12 8.48 26.66 -7.20
C ALA A 12 9.29 27.03 -5.93
N HIS A 13 8.70 27.87 -5.07
CA HIS A 13 9.31 28.29 -3.80
C HIS A 13 9.32 27.17 -2.75
N GLN A 14 8.47 26.15 -2.88
CA GLN A 14 8.43 25.04 -1.94
C GLN A 14 9.70 24.19 -2.10
N ARG A 15 10.12 23.60 -0.98
CA ARG A 15 11.25 22.67 -0.94
C ARG A 15 10.75 21.31 -0.55
N TRP A 16 11.54 20.28 -0.83
CA TRP A 16 11.18 18.91 -0.49
C TRP A 16 12.41 18.12 -0.08
N GLN A 17 12.19 16.92 0.45
CA GLN A 17 13.27 15.97 0.68
C GLN A 17 12.79 14.56 0.31
N ARG A 18 13.73 13.66 0.03
CA ARG A 18 13.40 12.24 -0.11
C ARG A 18 12.85 11.73 1.22
N PHE A 19 11.78 10.94 1.16
CA PHE A 19 11.19 10.37 2.36
C PHE A 19 12.18 9.47 3.09
N THR A 20 12.14 9.51 4.41
CA THR A 20 13.03 8.73 5.30
C THR A 20 12.31 7.56 5.98
N ASP A 21 10.98 7.58 5.96
CA ASP A 21 10.11 6.57 6.55
C ASP A 21 8.75 6.51 5.83
N TYR A 22 7.87 5.62 6.26
CA TYR A 22 6.58 5.35 5.62
C TYR A 22 5.39 5.88 6.43
N ARG A 23 5.56 6.95 7.22
CA ARG A 23 4.46 7.51 8.04
C ARG A 23 3.23 7.94 7.23
N HIS A 24 3.42 8.32 5.97
CA HIS A 24 2.32 8.63 5.05
C HIS A 24 1.39 7.43 4.77
N ALA A 25 1.86 6.21 5.06
CA ALA A 25 1.15 4.97 4.85
C ALA A 25 0.47 4.42 6.12
N GLU A 26 0.63 5.09 7.28
CA GLU A 26 0.18 4.60 8.59
C GLU A 26 -1.31 4.20 8.60
N LYS A 27 -2.14 5.01 7.93
CA LYS A 27 -3.59 4.81 7.86
C LYS A 27 -4.06 4.08 6.60
N LEU A 28 -3.15 3.56 5.78
CA LEU A 28 -3.49 2.84 4.56
C LEU A 28 -3.76 1.37 4.87
N THR A 29 -5.03 0.98 4.86
CA THR A 29 -5.43 -0.44 4.97
C THR A 29 -5.11 -1.24 3.70
N THR A 30 -5.15 -0.59 2.54
CA THR A 30 -4.79 -1.19 1.26
C THR A 30 -3.98 -0.20 0.44
N VAL A 31 -3.14 -0.70 -0.45
CA VAL A 31 -2.40 0.12 -1.41
C VAL A 31 -2.47 -0.50 -2.80
N PRO A 32 -2.75 0.29 -3.86
CA PRO A 32 -2.76 -0.23 -5.22
C PRO A 32 -1.42 -0.87 -5.59
N VAL A 33 -1.47 -1.98 -6.33
CA VAL A 33 -0.28 -2.63 -6.91
C VAL A 33 -0.49 -2.85 -8.41
N VAL A 34 0.60 -2.78 -9.17
CA VAL A 34 0.56 -3.02 -10.62
C VAL A 34 1.05 -4.43 -10.99
N ALA A 35 0.63 -4.94 -12.14
CA ALA A 35 0.95 -6.29 -12.59
C ALA A 35 2.46 -6.63 -12.55
N PRO A 36 3.41 -5.76 -12.96
CA PRO A 36 4.84 -6.06 -12.89
C PRO A 36 5.41 -6.29 -11.48
N GLU A 37 4.81 -5.69 -10.45
CA GLU A 37 5.25 -5.88 -9.06
C GLU A 37 4.42 -6.92 -8.30
N SER A 38 3.30 -7.36 -8.87
CA SER A 38 2.32 -8.20 -8.16
C SER A 38 2.93 -9.47 -7.56
N ALA A 39 3.86 -10.13 -8.26
CA ALA A 39 4.51 -11.35 -7.76
C ALA A 39 5.40 -11.08 -6.53
N GLN A 40 6.13 -9.96 -6.51
CA GLN A 40 6.95 -9.56 -5.36
C GLN A 40 6.06 -9.15 -4.20
N ALA A 41 4.99 -8.40 -4.45
CA ALA A 41 4.02 -8.04 -3.43
C ALA A 41 3.31 -9.27 -2.83
N ALA A 42 2.93 -10.25 -3.67
CA ALA A 42 2.27 -11.49 -3.25
C ALA A 42 3.15 -12.41 -2.39
N ALA A 43 4.47 -12.24 -2.44
CA ALA A 43 5.39 -12.99 -1.59
C ALA A 43 5.31 -12.57 -0.11
N ASP A 44 4.82 -11.36 0.18
CA ASP A 44 4.88 -10.75 1.52
C ASP A 44 3.55 -10.20 2.05
N MET A 45 2.57 -10.01 1.17
CA MET A 45 1.27 -9.40 1.47
C MET A 45 0.14 -10.10 0.70
N PRO A 46 -1.04 -10.27 1.32
CA PRO A 46 -2.23 -10.68 0.57
C PRO A 46 -2.58 -9.62 -0.47
N LEU A 47 -2.87 -10.06 -1.69
CA LEU A 47 -3.46 -9.22 -2.72
C LEU A 47 -4.97 -9.41 -2.71
N VAL A 48 -5.67 -8.30 -2.94
CA VAL A 48 -7.12 -8.18 -2.94
C VAL A 48 -7.56 -7.33 -4.13
N PHE A 49 -8.81 -7.50 -4.55
CA PHE A 49 -9.46 -6.54 -5.42
C PHE A 49 -10.37 -5.65 -4.57
N VAL A 50 -10.12 -4.35 -4.56
CA VAL A 50 -10.95 -3.37 -3.86
C VAL A 50 -11.99 -2.83 -4.84
N LYS A 51 -13.27 -2.97 -4.50
CA LYS A 51 -14.36 -2.39 -5.32
C LYS A 51 -14.48 -0.89 -5.05
N GLN A 52 -14.37 -0.08 -6.10
CA GLN A 52 -14.50 1.38 -6.08
C GLN A 52 -15.53 1.80 -7.14
N GLY A 53 -16.76 2.12 -6.69
CA GLY A 53 -17.89 2.27 -7.59
C GLY A 53 -18.14 0.97 -8.38
N GLU A 54 -18.10 1.04 -9.71
CA GLU A 54 -18.26 -0.10 -10.60
C GLU A 54 -16.94 -0.79 -10.98
N GLN A 55 -15.79 -0.22 -10.60
CA GLN A 55 -14.48 -0.75 -10.95
C GLN A 55 -13.85 -1.53 -9.79
N PHE A 56 -12.91 -2.41 -10.13
CA PHE A 56 -12.08 -3.12 -9.18
C PHE A 56 -10.63 -2.70 -9.35
N VAL A 57 -9.93 -2.50 -8.25
CA VAL A 57 -8.51 -2.15 -8.24
C VAL A 57 -7.73 -3.25 -7.55
N LEU A 58 -6.69 -3.76 -8.20
CA LEU A 58 -5.75 -4.68 -7.58
C LEU A 58 -4.92 -3.94 -6.53
N SER A 59 -4.93 -4.44 -5.29
CA SER A 59 -4.27 -3.81 -4.16
C SER A 59 -3.60 -4.85 -3.27
N ALA A 60 -2.52 -4.47 -2.59
CA ALA A 60 -2.01 -5.21 -1.44
C ALA A 60 -2.79 -4.81 -0.18
N LEU A 61 -3.10 -5.80 0.66
CA LEU A 61 -3.73 -5.63 1.96
C LEU A 61 -2.65 -5.41 3.02
N LEU A 62 -2.67 -4.23 3.64
CA LEU A 62 -1.70 -3.81 4.65
C LEU A 62 -2.26 -3.90 6.06
N GLY A 63 -3.59 -3.81 6.21
CA GLY A 63 -4.30 -3.83 7.49
C GLY A 63 -5.47 -4.80 7.51
N LEU A 64 -5.81 -5.32 8.69
CA LEU A 64 -7.01 -6.15 8.91
C LEU A 64 -8.18 -5.36 9.51
N ALA A 65 -8.03 -4.04 9.62
CA ALA A 65 -9.08 -3.12 10.03
C ALA A 65 -8.97 -1.81 9.27
N ARG A 66 -10.03 -1.00 9.31
CA ARG A 66 -10.01 0.34 8.68
C ARG A 66 -8.94 1.21 9.33
N GLU A 67 -8.23 1.95 8.47
CA GLU A 67 -7.20 2.92 8.84
C GLU A 67 -6.03 2.32 9.63
N THR A 68 -5.73 1.03 9.43
CA THR A 68 -4.56 0.37 10.01
C THR A 68 -3.57 -0.10 8.94
N ASN A 69 -2.28 -0.08 9.27
CA ASN A 69 -1.22 -0.67 8.47
C ASN A 69 -0.29 -1.48 9.40
N HIS A 70 -0.29 -2.80 9.23
CA HIS A 70 0.52 -3.73 10.02
C HIS A 70 1.88 -4.03 9.37
N CYS A 71 2.23 -3.35 8.27
CA CYS A 71 3.53 -3.50 7.63
C CYS A 71 4.54 -2.44 8.10
N LEU A 72 4.19 -1.67 9.14
CA LEU A 72 5.05 -0.65 9.74
C LEU A 72 5.46 -1.05 11.15
N ASN A 73 6.71 -0.73 11.51
CA ASN A 73 7.16 -0.71 12.88
C ASN A 73 6.78 0.62 13.56
N GLU A 74 7.11 0.75 14.85
CA GLU A 74 6.79 1.93 15.66
C GLU A 74 7.50 3.22 15.21
N GLN A 75 8.61 3.08 14.47
CA GLN A 75 9.35 4.20 13.89
C GLN A 75 8.90 4.48 12.44
N HIS A 76 7.79 3.90 11.99
CA HIS A 76 7.28 3.97 10.62
C HIS A 76 8.23 3.39 9.55
N GLY A 77 9.16 2.53 9.97
CA GLY A 77 9.97 1.69 9.08
C GLY A 77 9.13 0.55 8.51
N TRP A 78 9.39 0.16 7.27
CA TRP A 78 8.66 -0.92 6.60
C TRP A 78 9.19 -2.30 7.03
N GLU A 79 8.28 -3.21 7.39
CA GLU A 79 8.62 -4.55 7.90
C GLU A 79 8.30 -5.70 6.94
N ALA A 80 7.58 -5.46 5.84
CA ALA A 80 7.34 -6.49 4.82
C ALA A 80 8.53 -6.59 3.85
N GLY A 81 8.75 -7.76 3.23
CA GLY A 81 9.88 -7.96 2.31
C GLY A 81 9.81 -7.12 1.03
N TYR A 82 8.63 -6.63 0.66
CA TYR A 82 8.42 -5.77 -0.50
C TYR A 82 7.66 -4.48 -0.15
N VAL A 83 8.13 -3.34 -0.66
CA VAL A 83 7.45 -2.03 -0.55
C VAL A 83 6.70 -1.75 -1.86
N PRO A 84 5.36 -1.65 -1.91
CA PRO A 84 4.64 -1.30 -3.14
C PRO A 84 5.10 0.02 -3.78
N ALA A 85 5.22 0.05 -5.11
CA ALA A 85 5.71 1.20 -5.88
C ALA A 85 4.95 2.50 -5.57
N TRP A 86 3.65 2.41 -5.31
CA TRP A 86 2.80 3.54 -4.96
C TRP A 86 3.27 4.27 -3.67
N LEU A 87 3.93 3.58 -2.73
CA LEU A 87 4.44 4.16 -1.48
C LEU A 87 5.83 4.81 -1.63
N ARG A 88 6.50 4.65 -2.77
CA ARG A 88 7.91 5.04 -2.94
C ARG A 88 8.13 6.44 -3.51
N THR A 89 7.06 7.18 -3.75
CA THR A 89 7.15 8.49 -4.42
C THR A 89 6.58 9.67 -3.66
N PRO A 90 6.28 9.65 -2.34
CA PRO A 90 5.85 10.87 -1.67
C PRO A 90 6.95 11.96 -1.77
N PRO A 91 6.59 13.25 -1.88
CA PRO A 91 5.23 13.82 -1.91
C PRO A 91 4.52 13.75 -3.28
N PHE A 92 5.13 13.13 -4.29
CA PHE A 92 4.69 13.17 -5.67
C PHE A 92 3.69 12.08 -6.06
N ARG A 93 2.70 12.46 -6.88
CA ARG A 93 1.74 11.54 -7.51
C ARG A 93 1.44 12.00 -8.94
N ILE A 94 0.89 11.10 -9.75
CA ILE A 94 0.33 11.47 -11.05
C ILE A 94 -1.16 11.73 -10.86
N ILE A 95 -1.62 12.90 -11.32
CA ILE A 95 -3.02 13.30 -11.20
C ILE A 95 -3.59 13.73 -12.55
N VAL A 96 -4.91 13.69 -12.65
CA VAL A 96 -5.63 14.45 -13.66
C VAL A 96 -5.78 15.88 -13.12
N PRO A 97 -5.30 16.91 -13.84
CA PRO A 97 -5.43 18.29 -13.37
C PRO A 97 -6.90 18.70 -13.27
N PRO A 98 -7.26 19.64 -12.36
CA PRO A 98 -8.63 20.13 -12.24
C PRO A 98 -9.20 20.65 -13.57
N GLY A 99 -10.40 20.22 -13.93
CA GLY A 99 -11.03 20.54 -15.22
C GLY A 99 -10.41 19.83 -16.44
N GLY A 100 -9.42 18.96 -16.21
CA GLY A 100 -8.75 18.20 -17.26
C GLY A 100 -9.50 16.93 -17.66
N LYS A 101 -9.15 16.39 -18.84
CA LYS A 101 -9.67 15.10 -19.31
C LYS A 101 -8.96 13.93 -18.61
N PRO A 102 -9.60 12.75 -18.48
CA PRO A 102 -8.94 11.54 -17.97
C PRO A 102 -7.74 11.04 -18.79
N SER A 103 -7.39 11.67 -19.90
CA SER A 103 -6.14 11.40 -20.63
C SER A 103 -5.01 12.37 -20.28
N GLN A 104 -5.32 13.50 -19.64
CA GLN A 104 -4.33 14.46 -19.18
C GLN A 104 -3.74 13.99 -17.87
N ARG A 105 -2.41 14.01 -17.79
CA ARG A 105 -1.64 13.62 -16.61
C ARG A 105 -0.67 14.74 -16.28
N ALA A 106 -0.62 15.09 -15.00
CA ALA A 106 0.31 16.06 -14.46
C ALA A 106 1.00 15.48 -13.22
N LEU A 107 2.23 15.93 -12.97
CA LEU A 107 2.88 15.70 -11.69
C LEU A 107 2.14 16.52 -10.63
N GLY A 108 1.55 15.84 -9.66
CA GLY A 108 0.90 16.41 -8.49
C GLY A 108 1.77 16.28 -7.25
N ILE A 109 1.60 17.19 -6.32
CA ILE A 109 2.32 17.26 -5.05
C ILE A 109 1.30 17.24 -3.91
N ASP A 110 1.44 16.29 -2.99
CA ASP A 110 0.67 16.26 -1.75
C ASP A 110 1.14 17.38 -0.82
N GLN A 111 0.32 18.41 -0.70
CA GLN A 111 0.59 19.60 0.12
C GLN A 111 0.53 19.32 1.63
N GLN A 112 0.12 18.12 2.04
CA GLN A 112 0.12 17.69 3.44
C GLN A 112 1.25 16.69 3.73
N SER A 113 2.16 16.48 2.77
CA SER A 113 3.27 15.57 2.98
C SER A 113 4.27 16.13 4.00
N PRO A 114 4.76 15.30 4.94
CA PRO A 114 5.80 15.71 5.87
C PRO A 114 7.17 15.90 5.20
N TRP A 115 7.32 15.52 3.93
CA TRP A 115 8.54 15.71 3.15
C TRP A 115 8.42 16.87 2.15
N LEU A 116 7.45 17.75 2.36
CA LEU A 116 7.30 19.00 1.63
C LEU A 116 7.38 20.15 2.63
N ASP A 117 8.34 21.04 2.41
CA ASP A 117 8.49 22.28 3.14
C ASP A 117 7.85 23.41 2.33
N ALA A 118 6.57 23.65 2.63
CA ALA A 118 5.80 24.70 1.98
C ALA A 118 6.06 26.09 2.59
N ALA A 119 6.53 26.16 3.84
CA ALA A 119 6.74 27.40 4.58
C ALA A 119 8.20 27.88 4.57
N GLY A 120 9.15 27.01 4.21
CA GLY A 120 10.59 27.25 4.23
C GLY A 120 11.21 27.12 5.62
N ASP A 121 10.53 26.48 6.57
CA ASP A 121 10.92 26.41 7.98
C ASP A 121 11.56 25.07 8.39
N GLN A 122 11.56 24.06 7.50
CA GLN A 122 12.11 22.73 7.77
C GLN A 122 13.53 22.54 7.26
N GLY A 123 14.09 23.54 6.58
CA GLY A 123 15.48 23.54 6.11
C GLY A 123 15.74 22.56 4.96
N PHE A 124 14.71 22.18 4.20
CA PHE A 124 14.88 21.31 3.04
C PHE A 124 15.56 22.06 1.90
N GLU A 125 16.55 21.42 1.27
CA GLU A 125 17.40 22.07 0.27
C GLU A 125 16.92 21.85 -1.17
N GLU A 126 16.24 20.73 -1.45
CA GLU A 126 15.88 20.36 -2.82
C GLU A 126 14.72 21.23 -3.33
N THR A 127 14.94 21.88 -4.47
CA THR A 127 13.90 22.63 -5.17
C THR A 127 13.06 21.72 -6.06
N LEU A 128 11.82 22.14 -6.31
CA LEU A 128 10.92 21.45 -7.25
C LEU A 128 11.25 21.80 -8.70
N LEU A 129 11.60 23.07 -8.95
CA LEU A 129 11.95 23.62 -10.24
C LEU A 129 13.32 24.32 -10.18
N ASP A 130 14.02 24.36 -11.31
CA ASP A 130 15.24 25.15 -11.51
C ASP A 130 14.92 26.60 -11.90
N ASP A 131 15.97 27.42 -12.09
CA ASP A 131 15.88 28.83 -12.45
C ASP A 131 15.20 29.07 -13.80
N GLN A 132 15.14 28.04 -14.67
CA GLN A 132 14.46 28.06 -15.97
C GLN A 132 13.02 27.50 -15.89
N GLN A 133 12.49 27.34 -14.67
CA GLN A 133 11.18 26.76 -14.37
C GLN A 133 11.00 25.32 -14.90
N GLN A 134 12.08 24.57 -15.06
CA GLN A 134 12.06 23.15 -15.42
C GLN A 134 12.20 22.27 -14.18
N LEU A 135 11.77 21.01 -14.26
CA LEU A 135 11.96 20.05 -13.17
C LEU A 135 13.45 19.89 -12.83
N THR A 136 13.79 19.90 -11.54
CA THR A 136 15.16 19.55 -11.10
C THR A 136 15.50 18.10 -11.42
N PRO A 137 16.80 17.72 -11.48
CA PRO A 137 17.20 16.34 -11.77
C PRO A 137 16.53 15.30 -10.87
N ALA A 138 16.43 15.57 -9.56
CA ALA A 138 15.78 14.68 -8.61
C ALA A 138 14.28 14.53 -8.88
N VAL A 139 13.57 15.62 -9.23
CA VAL A 139 12.14 15.55 -9.57
C VAL A 139 11.91 14.89 -10.93
N LYS A 140 12.81 15.07 -11.90
CA LYS A 140 12.77 14.37 -13.20
C LYS A 140 12.83 12.86 -13.02
N GLU A 141 13.74 12.36 -12.18
CA GLU A 141 13.85 10.93 -11.86
C GLU A 141 12.53 10.37 -11.30
N VAL A 142 11.94 11.07 -10.33
CA VAL A 142 10.64 10.69 -9.74
C VAL A 142 9.53 10.73 -10.79
N PHE A 143 9.51 11.76 -11.64
CA PHE A 143 8.50 11.90 -12.70
C PHE A 143 8.57 10.79 -13.74
N GLU A 144 9.78 10.37 -14.12
CA GLU A 144 9.99 9.25 -15.04
C GLU A 144 9.50 7.92 -14.44
N PHE A 145 9.82 7.68 -13.17
CA PHE A 145 9.33 6.50 -12.44
C PHE A 145 7.80 6.48 -12.39
N LEU A 146 7.20 7.60 -11.99
CA LEU A 146 5.74 7.77 -11.93
C LEU A 146 5.07 7.60 -13.29
N THR A 147 5.68 8.10 -14.36
CA THR A 147 5.16 7.94 -15.73
C THR A 147 5.18 6.46 -16.16
N LYS A 148 6.22 5.71 -15.80
CA LYS A 148 6.29 4.25 -16.03
C LYS A 148 5.22 3.53 -15.21
N LEU A 149 5.08 3.88 -13.93
CA LEU A 149 4.07 3.32 -13.03
C LEU A 149 2.65 3.53 -13.59
N GLU A 150 2.32 4.74 -14.06
CA GLU A 150 1.00 5.05 -14.63
C GLU A 150 0.66 4.19 -15.85
N LYS A 151 1.63 3.91 -16.73
CA LYS A 151 1.44 2.98 -17.86
C LYS A 151 1.09 1.57 -17.37
N HIS A 152 1.69 1.14 -16.26
CA HIS A 152 1.38 -0.14 -15.66
C HIS A 152 0.04 -0.14 -14.92
N VAL A 153 -0.38 0.97 -14.31
CA VAL A 153 -1.73 1.14 -13.74
C VAL A 153 -2.78 0.90 -14.81
N VAL A 154 -2.68 1.57 -15.97
CA VAL A 154 -3.65 1.41 -17.08
C VAL A 154 -3.72 -0.04 -17.57
N LYS A 155 -2.57 -0.69 -17.80
CA LYS A 155 -2.53 -2.10 -18.25
C LYS A 155 -3.09 -3.06 -17.20
N THR A 156 -2.78 -2.82 -15.92
CA THR A 156 -3.29 -3.62 -14.81
C THR A 156 -4.81 -3.47 -14.72
N GLN A 157 -5.33 -2.25 -14.85
CA GLN A 157 -6.77 -2.00 -14.83
C GLN A 157 -7.49 -2.76 -15.96
N GLN A 158 -6.96 -2.74 -17.19
CA GLN A 158 -7.52 -3.52 -18.31
C GLN A 158 -7.60 -5.03 -18.03
N ALA A 159 -6.60 -5.56 -17.33
CA ALA A 159 -6.57 -6.97 -16.93
C ALA A 159 -7.60 -7.26 -15.83
N VAL A 160 -7.69 -6.40 -14.82
CA VAL A 160 -8.68 -6.50 -13.74
C VAL A 160 -10.11 -6.36 -14.26
N ASP A 161 -10.37 -5.41 -15.16
CA ASP A 161 -11.66 -5.21 -15.81
C ASP A 161 -12.07 -6.46 -16.61
N ALA A 162 -11.11 -7.16 -17.22
CA ALA A 162 -11.39 -8.42 -17.91
C ALA A 162 -11.80 -9.53 -16.93
N LEU A 163 -11.14 -9.64 -15.77
CA LEU A 163 -11.55 -10.59 -14.71
C LEU A 163 -12.97 -10.28 -14.23
N ALA A 164 -13.27 -9.01 -13.97
CA ALA A 164 -14.58 -8.56 -13.53
C ALA A 164 -15.67 -8.82 -14.58
N SER A 165 -15.39 -8.54 -15.86
CA SER A 165 -16.34 -8.73 -16.97
C SER A 165 -16.74 -10.20 -17.16
N HIS A 166 -15.83 -11.12 -16.85
CA HIS A 166 -16.11 -12.56 -16.86
C HIS A 166 -16.64 -13.09 -15.52
N LYS A 167 -17.02 -12.20 -14.59
CA LYS A 167 -17.59 -12.51 -13.27
C LYS A 167 -16.71 -13.43 -12.41
N LEU A 168 -15.39 -13.23 -12.52
CA LEU A 168 -14.39 -14.06 -11.81
C LEU A 168 -14.04 -13.51 -10.42
N LEU A 169 -14.68 -12.43 -9.99
CA LEU A 169 -14.42 -11.78 -8.71
C LEU A 169 -15.59 -12.02 -7.76
N THR A 170 -15.29 -12.59 -6.60
CA THR A 170 -16.28 -12.88 -5.54
C THR A 170 -15.93 -12.13 -4.25
N PRO A 171 -16.91 -11.65 -3.47
CA PRO A 171 -16.64 -10.97 -2.21
C PRO A 171 -15.77 -11.82 -1.28
N TRP A 172 -14.78 -11.18 -0.66
CA TRP A 172 -13.91 -11.80 0.33
C TRP A 172 -14.09 -11.14 1.69
N LYS A 173 -14.80 -11.83 2.59
CA LYS A 173 -14.95 -11.38 3.98
C LYS A 173 -13.74 -11.84 4.77
N LEU A 174 -13.00 -10.87 5.31
CA LEU A 174 -11.90 -11.11 6.23
C LEU A 174 -12.33 -10.69 7.63
N ASP A 175 -12.09 -11.54 8.60
CA ASP A 175 -12.37 -11.24 10.00
C ASP A 175 -11.35 -10.20 10.51
N PRO A 176 -11.82 -9.07 11.06
CA PRO A 176 -10.92 -8.08 11.64
C PRO A 176 -10.28 -8.66 12.91
N VAL A 177 -9.00 -8.33 13.14
CA VAL A 177 -8.31 -8.66 14.41
C VAL A 177 -8.84 -7.79 15.55
N ALA A 178 -9.01 -6.49 15.28
CA ALA A 178 -9.64 -5.52 16.17
C ALA A 178 -10.19 -4.35 15.35
N GLY A 179 -11.31 -3.76 15.76
CA GLY A 179 -11.91 -2.60 15.08
C GLY A 179 -12.83 -2.96 13.90
N THR A 180 -13.04 -2.00 13.00
CA THR A 180 -14.00 -2.15 11.89
C THR A 180 -13.40 -2.94 10.73
N ALA A 181 -14.13 -3.94 10.24
CA ALA A 181 -13.76 -4.73 9.08
C ALA A 181 -13.51 -3.86 7.84
N VAL A 182 -12.58 -4.33 6.99
CA VAL A 182 -12.25 -3.68 5.73
C VAL A 182 -13.36 -3.97 4.71
N PRO A 183 -14.11 -2.96 4.24
CA PRO A 183 -15.24 -3.19 3.35
C PRO A 183 -14.76 -3.46 1.91
N HIS A 184 -15.67 -4.01 1.09
CA HIS A 184 -15.53 -4.07 -0.37
C HIS A 184 -14.28 -4.81 -0.90
N LEU A 185 -13.80 -5.80 -0.16
CA LEU A 185 -12.74 -6.70 -0.60
C LEU A 185 -13.29 -7.86 -1.42
N TYR A 186 -12.58 -8.22 -2.48
CA TYR A 186 -12.89 -9.30 -3.40
C TYR A 186 -11.64 -10.13 -3.69
N ARG A 187 -11.86 -11.37 -4.09
CA ARG A 187 -10.83 -12.34 -4.53
C ARG A 187 -11.28 -13.04 -5.81
N ILE A 188 -10.38 -13.79 -6.41
CA ILE A 188 -10.73 -14.69 -7.51
C ILE A 188 -11.66 -15.80 -7.00
N ASP A 189 -12.73 -16.05 -7.75
CA ASP A 189 -13.50 -17.29 -7.64
C ASP A 189 -12.75 -18.40 -8.39
N GLU A 190 -12.04 -19.25 -7.65
CA GLU A 190 -11.20 -20.31 -8.20
C GLU A 190 -12.01 -21.33 -9.01
N ASN A 191 -13.24 -21.64 -8.58
CA ASN A 191 -14.10 -22.57 -9.28
C ASN A 191 -14.54 -21.98 -10.63
N ALA A 192 -14.99 -20.72 -10.64
CA ALA A 192 -15.35 -20.03 -11.87
C ALA A 192 -14.14 -19.85 -12.80
N PHE A 193 -12.95 -19.59 -12.25
CA PHE A 193 -11.72 -19.45 -13.01
C PHE A 193 -11.28 -20.76 -13.67
N HIS A 194 -11.34 -21.89 -12.96
CA HIS A 194 -10.99 -23.20 -13.52
C HIS A 194 -12.06 -23.75 -14.48
N ALA A 195 -13.31 -23.30 -14.37
CA ALA A 195 -14.39 -23.67 -15.28
C ALA A 195 -14.43 -22.82 -16.57
N LEU A 196 -13.46 -21.92 -16.79
CA LEU A 196 -13.41 -21.08 -17.97
C LEU A 196 -13.21 -21.90 -19.26
N PRO A 197 -13.97 -21.60 -20.33
CA PRO A 197 -13.66 -22.09 -21.66
C PRO A 197 -12.26 -21.67 -22.14
N ASP A 198 -11.59 -22.52 -22.92
CA ASP A 198 -10.22 -22.30 -23.40
C ASP A 198 -10.05 -20.98 -24.19
N ASP A 199 -11.04 -20.59 -24.97
CA ASP A 199 -11.03 -19.35 -25.76
C ASP A 199 -11.10 -18.09 -24.86
N VAL A 200 -11.90 -18.17 -23.79
CA VAL A 200 -12.00 -17.14 -22.76
C VAL A 200 -10.69 -17.06 -21.96
N PHE A 201 -10.16 -18.20 -21.52
CA PHE A 201 -8.89 -18.25 -20.81
C PHE A 201 -7.75 -17.65 -21.65
N ASN A 202 -7.67 -17.99 -22.93
CA ASN A 202 -6.68 -17.42 -23.86
C ASN A 202 -6.85 -15.91 -24.03
N THR A 203 -8.08 -15.40 -24.01
CA THR A 203 -8.35 -13.96 -24.05
C THR A 203 -7.85 -13.26 -22.80
N LEU A 204 -8.10 -13.83 -21.62
CA LEU A 204 -7.58 -13.31 -20.35
C LEU A 204 -6.05 -13.37 -20.29
N ARG A 205 -5.45 -14.46 -20.79
CA ARG A 205 -3.99 -14.62 -20.87
C ARG A 205 -3.34 -13.51 -21.68
N ARG A 206 -3.88 -13.20 -22.87
CA ARG A 206 -3.38 -12.11 -23.73
C ARG A 206 -3.47 -10.73 -23.07
N LYS A 207 -4.46 -10.52 -22.19
CA LYS A 207 -4.61 -9.29 -21.40
C LYS A 207 -3.76 -9.25 -20.13
N GLY A 208 -3.01 -10.32 -19.81
CA GLY A 208 -2.24 -10.43 -18.57
C GLY A 208 -3.07 -10.74 -17.31
N ALA A 209 -4.38 -10.97 -17.47
CA ALA A 209 -5.31 -11.20 -16.37
C ALA A 209 -5.08 -12.53 -15.64
N VAL A 210 -4.65 -13.57 -16.37
CA VAL A 210 -4.34 -14.89 -15.81
C VAL A 210 -3.21 -14.81 -14.78
N ALA A 211 -2.15 -14.04 -15.07
CA ALA A 211 -1.03 -13.87 -14.15
C ALA A 211 -1.48 -13.16 -12.86
N ILE A 212 -2.31 -12.12 -12.97
CA ILE A 212 -2.89 -11.43 -11.81
C ILE A 212 -3.76 -12.38 -10.99
N ALA A 213 -4.60 -13.19 -11.65
CA ALA A 213 -5.48 -14.14 -10.97
C ALA A 213 -4.69 -15.13 -10.11
N TYR A 214 -3.70 -15.82 -10.69
CA TYR A 214 -2.86 -16.75 -9.93
C TYR A 214 -2.08 -16.07 -8.82
N THR A 215 -1.50 -14.90 -9.10
CA THR A 215 -0.75 -14.13 -8.10
C THR A 215 -1.63 -13.76 -6.91
N GLN A 216 -2.89 -13.38 -7.16
CA GLN A 216 -3.85 -13.10 -6.11
C GLN A 216 -4.20 -14.37 -5.31
N MET A 217 -4.52 -15.49 -5.96
CA MET A 217 -4.79 -16.77 -5.27
C MET A 217 -3.62 -17.19 -4.36
N ILE A 218 -2.39 -17.15 -4.89
CA ILE A 218 -1.18 -17.52 -4.14
C ILE A 218 -0.95 -16.57 -2.96
N SER A 219 -1.15 -15.27 -3.16
CA SER A 219 -0.93 -14.27 -2.10
C SER A 219 -1.85 -14.47 -0.88
N THR A 220 -2.96 -15.18 -1.02
CA THR A 220 -3.87 -15.44 0.11
C THR A 220 -3.18 -16.20 1.25
N HIS A 221 -2.12 -16.98 0.94
CA HIS A 221 -1.29 -17.66 1.93
C HIS A 221 -0.46 -16.71 2.80
N GLN A 222 -0.40 -15.41 2.49
CA GLN A 222 0.25 -14.39 3.32
C GLN A 222 -0.67 -13.84 4.44
N LEU A 223 -1.94 -14.25 4.49
CA LEU A 223 -2.85 -13.81 5.55
C LEU A 223 -2.38 -14.14 6.97
N PRO A 224 -1.85 -15.35 7.27
CA PRO A 224 -1.30 -15.65 8.59
C PRO A 224 -0.15 -14.71 8.98
N ALA A 225 0.75 -14.39 8.04
CA ALA A 225 1.84 -13.45 8.28
C ALA A 225 1.31 -12.04 8.59
N LEU A 226 0.30 -11.56 7.85
CA LEU A 226 -0.36 -10.29 8.13
C LEU A 226 -1.05 -10.28 9.52
N LYS A 227 -1.73 -11.38 9.90
CA LYS A 227 -2.34 -11.54 11.23
C LYS A 227 -1.29 -11.50 12.34
N GLN A 228 -0.14 -12.14 12.13
CA GLN A 228 0.97 -12.13 13.09
C GLN A 228 1.53 -10.71 13.26
N ARG A 229 1.70 -9.96 12.17
CA ARG A 229 2.11 -8.54 12.25
C ARG A 229 1.08 -7.71 13.02
N ALA A 230 -0.22 -7.92 12.75
CA ALA A 230 -1.29 -7.22 13.46
C ALA A 230 -1.24 -7.44 14.98
N GLN A 231 -0.97 -8.68 15.42
CA GLN A 231 -0.84 -9.01 16.84
C GLN A 231 0.30 -8.24 17.52
N LYS A 232 1.46 -8.12 16.87
CA LYS A 232 2.62 -7.37 17.39
C LYS A 232 2.29 -5.88 17.60
N THR A 233 1.51 -5.29 16.70
CA THR A 233 1.10 -3.88 16.81
C THR A 233 0.01 -3.66 17.88
N THR A 234 -0.77 -4.69 18.22
CA THR A 234 -1.91 -4.57 19.17
C THR A 234 -1.59 -4.90 20.64
N VAL A 235 -0.45 -5.52 20.96
CA VAL A 235 -0.09 -5.75 22.37
C VAL A 235 0.25 -4.39 23.01
N PRO A 236 -0.49 -3.92 24.04
CA PRO A 236 -0.10 -2.72 24.75
C PRO A 236 1.25 -2.95 25.41
N LYS A 237 2.23 -2.08 25.12
CA LYS A 237 3.56 -2.13 25.73
C LYS A 237 3.60 -1.76 27.21
N ASN A 238 2.51 -1.24 27.77
CA ASN A 238 2.31 -1.16 29.22
C ASN A 238 1.71 -2.47 29.74
N ILE A 239 2.45 -3.56 29.57
CA ILE A 239 2.38 -4.63 30.56
C ILE A 239 3.34 -4.17 31.63
N ASP A 240 2.79 -3.63 32.71
CA ASP A 240 3.55 -3.36 33.92
C ASP A 240 4.09 -4.71 34.43
N LEU A 241 5.36 -4.97 34.12
CA LEU A 241 6.04 -6.21 34.51
C LEU A 241 6.11 -6.29 36.04
N ASP A 242 6.16 -5.15 36.73
CA ASP A 242 6.15 -5.09 38.19
C ASP A 242 4.77 -5.47 38.75
N ALA A 243 3.67 -5.21 38.02
CA ALA A 243 2.34 -5.69 38.38
C ALA A 243 2.11 -7.18 38.10
N LEU A 244 2.84 -7.79 37.15
CA LEU A 244 2.80 -9.24 36.88
C LEU A 244 3.57 -10.05 37.91
N PHE A 245 4.62 -9.48 38.50
CA PHE A 245 5.43 -10.08 39.55
C PHE A 245 5.20 -9.42 40.92
N GLY A 246 4.00 -8.83 41.12
CA GLY A 246 3.66 -7.96 42.24
C GLY A 246 4.29 -8.33 43.57
N GLU A 247 4.71 -7.29 44.30
CA GLU A 247 5.23 -7.26 45.68
C GLU A 247 4.32 -8.03 46.65
N GLY A 248 4.45 -9.35 46.61
CA GLY A 248 3.94 -10.31 47.57
C GLY A 248 5.08 -11.27 47.80
N GLY A 249 5.94 -10.91 48.74
CA GLY A 249 7.01 -11.78 49.18
C GLY A 249 6.44 -13.09 49.71
N ASP A 250 6.57 -14.13 48.91
CA ASP A 250 6.98 -15.45 49.40
C ASP A 250 8.21 -15.82 48.60
N GLY A 251 9.37 -15.65 49.25
CA GLY A 251 10.62 -16.16 48.73
C GLY A 251 10.46 -17.65 48.47
N LEU A 252 10.58 -18.05 47.21
CA LEU A 252 10.80 -19.45 46.88
C LEU A 252 12.15 -19.85 47.47
N SER A 253 12.14 -20.37 48.71
CA SER A 253 13.29 -21.04 49.29
C SER A 253 13.43 -22.39 48.60
N PHE A 254 14.41 -22.49 47.69
CA PHE A 254 14.85 -23.78 47.21
C PHE A 254 15.77 -24.40 48.26
N ASP A 255 15.23 -25.28 49.10
CA ASP A 255 16.02 -26.12 49.99
C ASP A 255 16.80 -27.14 49.16
N PHE A 256 18.08 -26.84 48.91
CA PHE A 256 19.07 -27.81 48.47
C PHE A 256 19.74 -28.40 49.71
N ASP A 257 19.04 -29.30 50.41
CA ASP A 257 19.70 -30.24 51.31
C ASP A 257 18.85 -31.50 51.46
N ARG A 258 19.12 -32.49 50.59
CA ARG A 258 19.05 -33.92 50.94
C ARG A 258 20.12 -34.67 50.14
N SER A 259 21.18 -35.03 50.85
CA SER A 259 21.96 -36.25 50.64
C SER A 259 21.07 -37.49 50.63
#